data_AF-M5RBW7-F1
#
_entry.id   AF-M5RBW7-F1
#
_cell.length_a   1.000
_cell.length_b   1.000
_cell.length_c   1.000
_cell.angle_alpha   90.00
_cell.angle_beta   90.00
_cell.angle_gamma   90.00
#
_symmetry.space_group_name_H-M   'P 1'
#
loop_
_entity.id
_entity.type
_entity.pdbx_description
1 polymer ?
#
loop_
_entity_poly.entity_id
_entity_poly.type
_entity_poly.pdbx_seq_one_letter_code
_entity_poly.pdbx_strand_id
1 'polypeptide(L)'
;MMQNEWIPHEWDELCQRLMRCAQTHDSASCQQQAQEFTQQPQPSSYTELLDRVREAATLAIAWRDSDSSSSNQSKPSSSARKPMKFDPEHGVVDSIDEAGAESFPASDPPAY
;
A
#
# COMPACT_ATOMS: atom_id res chain seq x y z
N MET A 1 -33.13 5.02 -15.86
CA MET A 1 -31.67 5.17 -16.01
C MET A 1 -31.09 5.24 -14.61
N MET A 2 -30.68 4.11 -14.04
CA MET A 2 -30.09 3.99 -12.70
C MET A 2 -28.60 3.69 -12.86
N GLN A 3 -27.84 4.66 -13.32
CA GLN A 3 -26.40 4.47 -13.46
C GLN A 3 -25.71 5.63 -12.75
N ASN A 4 -25.08 5.26 -11.64
CA ASN A 4 -23.91 5.89 -11.01
C ASN A 4 -24.10 6.43 -9.57
N GLU A 5 -24.88 5.75 -8.72
CA GLU A 5 -24.78 5.94 -7.26
C GLU A 5 -23.51 5.29 -6.65
N TRP A 6 -22.82 4.45 -7.43
CA TRP A 6 -21.60 3.78 -6.97
C TRP A 6 -20.43 4.75 -6.77
N ILE A 7 -20.22 5.70 -7.69
CA ILE A 7 -19.13 6.69 -7.57
C ILE A 7 -19.25 7.54 -6.28
N PRO A 8 -20.43 8.11 -5.92
CA PRO A 8 -20.59 8.78 -4.63
C PRO A 8 -20.30 7.89 -3.44
N HIS A 9 -20.80 6.65 -3.47
CA HIS A 9 -20.58 5.69 -2.39
C HIS A 9 -19.09 5.38 -2.20
N GLU A 10 -18.36 5.10 -3.27
CA GLU A 10 -16.92 4.82 -3.19
C GLU A 10 -16.10 6.05 -2.78
N TRP A 11 -16.50 7.24 -3.21
CA TRP A 11 -15.86 8.48 -2.77
C TRP A 11 -16.00 8.65 -1.25
N ASP A 12 -17.19 8.40 -0.70
CA ASP A 12 -17.44 8.45 0.73
C ASP A 12 -16.64 7.38 1.48
N GLU A 13 -16.63 6.13 1.01
CA GLU A 13 -15.81 5.05 1.57
C GLU A 13 -14.32 5.41 1.57
N LEU A 14 -13.80 5.97 0.47
CA LEU A 14 -12.41 6.40 0.37
C LEU A 14 -12.09 7.48 1.41
N CYS A 15 -12.92 8.50 1.52
CA CYS A 15 -12.77 9.57 2.50
C CYS A 15 -12.77 9.03 3.93
N GLN A 16 -13.72 8.13 4.26
CA GLN A 16 -13.78 7.49 5.57
C GLN A 16 -12.52 6.66 5.89
N ARG A 17 -12.03 5.88 4.92
CA ARG A 17 -10.82 5.07 5.09
C ARG A 17 -9.58 5.95 5.29
N LEU A 18 -9.43 7.02 4.50
CA LEU A 18 -8.32 7.95 4.63
C LEU A 18 -8.31 8.64 6.00
N MET A 19 -9.47 9.09 6.47
CA MET A 19 -9.62 9.68 7.81
C MET A 19 -9.25 8.68 8.92
N ARG A 20 -9.66 7.42 8.80
CA ARG A 20 -9.28 6.35 9.73
C ARG A 20 -7.76 6.12 9.73
N CYS A 21 -7.13 6.09 8.55
CA CYS A 21 -5.67 6.00 8.45
C CYS A 21 -4.98 7.20 9.13
N ALA A 22 -5.46 8.42 8.90
CA ALA A 22 -4.90 9.60 9.55
C ALA A 22 -5.03 9.56 11.08
N GLN A 23 -6.13 9.02 11.62
CA GLN A 23 -6.31 8.81 13.05
C GLN A 23 -5.31 7.80 13.62
N THR A 24 -4.97 6.73 12.88
CA THR A 24 -3.99 5.73 13.37
C THR A 24 -2.57 6.26 13.50
N HIS A 25 -2.20 7.32 12.76
CA HIS A 25 -0.88 7.93 12.81
C HIS A 25 -0.74 9.03 13.89
N ASP A 26 -1.81 9.34 14.65
CA ASP A 26 -1.88 10.32 15.74
C ASP A 26 -1.12 11.66 15.52
N SER A 27 -1.06 12.10 14.27
CA SER A 27 -0.35 13.31 13.85
C SER A 27 -1.36 14.34 13.38
N ALA A 28 -1.35 15.52 14.02
CA ALA A 28 -2.21 16.64 13.65
C ALA A 28 -2.06 17.03 12.16
N SER A 29 -0.84 16.92 11.61
CA SER A 29 -0.58 17.17 10.20
C SER A 29 -1.28 16.17 9.28
N CYS A 30 -1.31 14.89 9.66
CA CYS A 30 -1.95 13.85 8.85
C CYS A 30 -3.48 14.03 8.85
N GLN A 31 -4.05 14.38 10.02
CA GLN A 31 -5.47 14.68 10.15
C GLN A 31 -5.90 15.90 9.32
N GLN A 32 -5.09 16.97 9.33
CA GLN A 32 -5.36 18.16 8.53
C GLN A 32 -5.32 17.87 7.02
N GLN A 33 -4.32 17.11 6.56
CA GLN A 33 -4.22 16.68 5.16
C GLN A 33 -5.39 15.80 4.73
N ALA A 34 -5.82 14.87 5.60
CA ALA A 34 -7.00 14.06 5.34
C ALA A 34 -8.27 14.93 5.24
N GLN A 35 -8.46 15.89 6.15
CA GLN A 35 -9.60 16.81 6.08
C GLN A 35 -9.61 17.64 4.79
N GLU A 36 -8.47 18.19 4.40
CA GLU A 36 -8.34 18.94 3.15
C GLU A 36 -8.72 18.08 1.94
N PHE A 37 -8.28 16.82 1.93
CA PHE A 37 -8.65 15.86 0.89
C PHE A 37 -10.16 15.59 0.84
N THR A 38 -10.81 15.41 1.99
CA THR A 38 -12.27 15.16 2.04
C THR A 38 -13.13 16.35 1.60
N GLN A 39 -12.60 17.57 1.65
CA GLN A 39 -13.29 18.77 1.17
C GLN A 39 -13.25 18.95 -0.35
N GLN A 40 -12.52 18.09 -1.06
CA GLN A 40 -12.43 18.15 -2.51
C GLN A 40 -13.77 17.76 -3.18
N PRO A 41 -14.04 18.27 -4.39
CA PRO A 41 -15.27 17.93 -5.11
C PRO A 41 -15.30 16.46 -5.45
N GLN A 42 -16.48 15.86 -5.25
CA GLN A 42 -16.75 14.46 -5.58
C GLN A 42 -16.47 14.19 -7.07
N PRO A 43 -15.79 13.08 -7.41
CA PRO A 43 -15.53 12.72 -8.80
C PRO A 43 -16.83 12.41 -9.55
N SER A 44 -16.86 12.82 -10.81
CA SER A 44 -17.99 12.63 -11.73
C SER A 44 -17.81 11.40 -12.64
N SER A 45 -16.55 10.96 -12.79
CA SER A 45 -16.19 9.79 -13.59
C SER A 45 -15.35 8.79 -12.79
N TYR A 46 -15.33 7.55 -13.25
CA TYR A 46 -14.51 6.51 -12.64
C TYR A 46 -13.01 6.82 -12.73
N THR A 47 -12.55 7.39 -13.84
CA THR A 47 -11.15 7.76 -14.02
C THR A 47 -10.72 8.81 -13.00
N GLU A 48 -11.55 9.84 -12.77
CA GLU A 48 -11.31 10.83 -11.72
C GLU A 48 -11.24 10.18 -10.34
N LEU A 49 -12.14 9.24 -10.03
CA LEU A 49 -12.10 8.50 -8.77
C LEU A 49 -10.77 7.75 -8.60
N LEU A 50 -10.27 7.08 -9.66
CA LEU A 50 -8.99 6.37 -9.61
C LEU A 50 -7.80 7.32 -9.37
N ASP A 51 -7.81 8.50 -9.99
CA ASP A 51 -6.79 9.52 -9.73
C ASP A 51 -6.84 9.98 -8.26
N ARG A 52 -8.04 10.17 -7.69
CA ARG A 52 -8.17 10.49 -6.27
C ARG A 52 -7.69 9.36 -5.36
N VAL A 53 -8.02 8.11 -5.67
CA VAL A 53 -7.54 6.94 -4.91
C VAL A 53 -6.01 6.89 -4.91
N ARG A 54 -5.39 7.19 -6.06
CA ARG A 54 -3.94 7.29 -6.17
C ARG A 54 -3.40 8.40 -5.27
N GLU A 55 -3.97 9.60 -5.30
CA GLU A 55 -3.57 10.71 -4.44
C GLU A 55 -3.66 10.33 -2.95
N ALA A 56 -4.79 9.75 -2.52
CA ALA A 56 -4.99 9.27 -1.16
C ALA A 56 -3.94 8.21 -0.74
N ALA A 57 -3.62 7.27 -1.64
CA ALA A 57 -2.59 6.27 -1.39
C ALA A 57 -1.20 6.90 -1.25
N THR A 58 -0.87 7.91 -2.07
CA THR A 58 0.41 8.62 -1.95
C THR A 58 0.54 9.36 -0.63
N LEU A 59 -0.54 9.97 -0.11
CA LEU A 59 -0.55 10.58 1.22
C LEU A 59 -0.31 9.55 2.32
N ALA A 60 -1.02 8.42 2.26
CA ALA A 60 -0.85 7.35 3.26
C ALA A 60 0.58 6.77 3.29
N ILE A 61 1.21 6.59 2.11
CA ILE A 61 2.61 6.16 2.01
C ILE A 61 3.53 7.21 2.65
N ALA A 62 3.32 8.50 2.36
CA ALA A 62 4.12 9.57 2.93
C ALA A 62 4.02 9.64 4.46
N TRP A 63 2.83 9.40 5.02
CA TRP A 63 2.64 9.33 6.48
C TRP A 63 3.41 8.16 7.10
N ARG A 64 3.33 6.97 6.50
CA ARG A 64 4.09 5.81 6.95
C ARG A 64 5.60 6.05 6.88
N ASP A 65 6.10 6.65 5.81
CA ASP A 65 7.53 6.90 5.64
C ASP A 65 8.03 7.98 6.62
N SER A 66 7.17 8.95 6.97
CA SER A 66 7.45 9.95 8.02
C SER A 66 7.53 9.31 9.42
N ASP A 67 6.65 8.35 9.72
CA ASP A 67 6.66 7.58 10.96
C ASP A 67 7.88 6.64 11.05
N SER A 68 8.20 5.98 9.93
CA SER A 68 9.37 5.11 9.78
C SER A 68 10.70 5.88 9.89
N SER A 69 10.71 7.15 9.49
CA SER A 69 11.86 8.04 9.64
C SER A 69 12.17 8.36 11.10
N SER A 70 11.17 8.28 11.99
CA SER A 70 11.35 8.50 13.43
C SER A 70 11.88 7.27 14.17
N SER A 71 11.73 6.07 13.59
CA SER A 71 12.16 4.80 14.22
C SER A 71 13.50 4.26 13.71
N ASN A 72 14.14 4.87 12.71
CA ASN A 72 15.42 4.37 12.18
C ASN A 72 16.40 5.47 11.72
N GLN A 73 17.11 6.07 12.68
CA GLN A 73 18.47 6.53 12.42
C GLN A 73 19.40 5.29 12.32
N SER A 74 19.31 4.52 11.24
CA SER A 74 20.42 3.74 10.67
C SER A 74 20.00 2.93 9.43
N LYS A 75 19.80 3.62 8.30
CA LYS A 75 20.44 3.30 7.00
C LYS A 75 19.88 4.24 5.91
N PRO A 76 20.71 5.05 5.25
CA PRO A 76 20.29 5.77 4.05
C PRO A 76 20.24 4.78 2.88
N SER A 77 19.15 4.75 2.12
CA SER A 77 19.22 4.83 0.65
C SER A 77 17.82 4.82 0.04
N SER A 78 17.31 6.00 -0.30
CA SER A 78 16.66 6.15 -1.60
C SER A 78 17.74 6.05 -2.69
N SER A 79 17.46 5.32 -3.75
CA SER A 79 18.20 5.38 -5.03
C SER A 79 19.71 5.09 -5.00
N ALA A 80 20.06 3.83 -4.80
CA ALA A 80 21.18 3.23 -5.51
C ALA A 80 20.87 1.75 -5.73
N ARG A 81 20.14 1.42 -6.82
CA ARG A 81 20.24 0.08 -7.38
C ARG A 81 21.71 -0.11 -7.71
N LYS A 82 22.45 -0.85 -6.87
CA LYS A 82 23.75 -1.39 -7.28
C LYS A 82 23.49 -2.10 -8.61
N PRO A 83 24.29 -1.86 -9.67
CA PRO A 83 24.17 -2.66 -10.87
C PRO A 83 24.31 -4.12 -10.43
N MET A 84 23.27 -4.91 -10.65
CA MET A 84 23.31 -6.35 -10.46
C MET A 84 24.55 -6.81 -11.23
N LYS A 85 25.55 -7.32 -10.50
CA LYS A 85 26.74 -7.87 -11.13
C LYS A 85 26.28 -9.15 -11.79
N PHE A 86 26.05 -9.08 -13.09
CA PHE A 86 25.77 -10.22 -13.92
C PHE A 86 27.03 -11.08 -13.93
N ASP A 87 26.96 -12.25 -13.29
CA ASP A 87 27.99 -13.27 -13.42
C ASP A 87 27.68 -14.04 -14.71
N PRO A 88 28.54 -13.98 -15.76
CA PRO A 88 28.28 -14.66 -17.02
C PRO A 88 28.19 -16.19 -16.89
N GLU A 89 28.73 -16.77 -15.82
CA GLU A 89 28.66 -18.21 -15.57
C GLU A 89 27.42 -18.61 -14.75
N HIS A 90 26.80 -17.69 -14.00
CA HIS A 90 25.74 -18.01 -13.02
C HIS A 90 24.48 -17.11 -13.05
N GLY A 91 24.36 -16.16 -13.99
CA GLY A 91 23.15 -15.35 -14.17
C GLY A 91 22.82 -14.42 -12.99
N VAL A 92 21.58 -13.92 -12.94
CA VAL A 92 21.08 -13.13 -11.81
C VAL A 92 20.81 -14.10 -10.66
N VAL A 93 21.64 -14.05 -9.62
CA VAL A 93 21.38 -14.75 -8.36
C VAL A 93 20.22 -14.05 -7.67
N ASP A 94 19.01 -14.42 -8.06
CA ASP A 94 17.82 -14.12 -7.28
C ASP A 94 17.94 -14.97 -6.00
N SER A 95 18.09 -14.31 -4.85
CA SER A 95 18.00 -14.98 -3.55
C SER A 95 16.53 -15.33 -3.33
N ILE A 96 16.03 -16.29 -4.10
CA ILE A 96 14.72 -16.89 -3.92
C ILE A 96 14.82 -17.68 -2.63
N ASP A 97 14.23 -17.13 -1.57
CA ASP A 97 13.96 -17.85 -0.33
C ASP A 97 12.90 -18.91 -0.66
N GLU A 98 13.36 -20.15 -0.85
CA GLU A 98 12.52 -21.32 -1.15
C GLU A 98 11.81 -21.80 0.13
N ALA A 99 11.07 -20.89 0.77
CA ALA A 99 10.19 -21.19 1.91
C ALA A 99 8.90 -21.86 1.40
N GLY A 100 9.03 -23.10 0.92
CA GLY A 100 7.94 -23.94 0.42
C GLY A 100 8.11 -25.42 0.75
N ALA A 101 8.92 -25.76 1.76
CA ALA A 101 9.12 -27.13 2.22
C ALA A 101 7.98 -27.66 3.13
N GLU A 102 6.76 -27.12 2.99
CA GLU A 102 5.57 -27.72 3.58
C GLU A 102 5.16 -28.96 2.77
N SER A 103 5.82 -30.08 3.06
CA SER A 103 5.25 -31.39 2.81
C SER A 103 3.96 -31.49 3.61
N PHE A 104 2.82 -31.38 2.93
CA PHE A 104 1.56 -31.87 3.48
C PHE A 104 1.80 -33.26 4.07
N PRO A 105 1.50 -33.51 5.35
CA PRO A 105 1.56 -34.87 5.85
C PRO A 105 0.62 -35.69 4.98
N ALA A 106 1.17 -36.71 4.30
CA ALA A 106 0.36 -37.72 3.67
C ALA A 106 -0.52 -38.31 4.76
N SER A 107 -1.79 -37.91 4.79
CA SER A 107 -2.82 -38.55 5.59
C SER A 107 -2.95 -39.98 5.09
N ASP A 108 -2.16 -40.89 5.65
CA ASP A 108 -2.47 -42.31 5.58
C ASP A 108 -3.75 -42.49 6.41
N PRO A 109 -4.91 -42.79 5.78
CA PRO A 109 -6.10 -43.07 6.54
C PRO A 109 -5.84 -44.30 7.41
N PRO A 110 -6.28 -44.35 8.67
CA PRO A 110 -6.16 -45.57 9.46
C PRO A 110 -6.90 -46.69 8.72
N ALA A 111 -6.16 -47.69 8.25
CA ALA A 111 -6.74 -48.98 7.96
C ALA A 111 -7.13 -49.59 9.30
N TYR A 112 -8.42 -49.59 9.62
CA TYR A 112 -9.19 -50.71 10.20
C TYR A 112 -10.56 -50.24 10.68
#